data_AF-A0A6A4GLH4-F1
#
_entry.id   AF-A0A6A4GLH4-F1
#
_cell.length_a   1.000
_cell.length_b   1.000
_cell.length_c   1.000
_cell.angle_alpha   90.00
_cell.angle_beta   90.00
_cell.angle_gamma   90.00
#
_symmetry.space_group_name_H-M   'P 1'
#
loop_
_entity.id
_entity.type
_entity.pdbx_description
1 polymer ?
#
loop_
_entity_poly.entity_id
_entity_poly.type
_entity_poly.pdbx_seq_one_letter_code
_entity_poly.pdbx_strand_id
1 'polypeptide(L)'
;FALHMDFFNSNGIRARGNHHSVGVISAANLALTTDNRHLPEFMFIGGIIPGPKEPDFEQCDHFLRPVIEQFQRIWSPGIQLSRTA
;
A
#
# COMPACT_ATOMS: atom_id res chain seq x y z
N PHE A 1 6.95 -2.46 -9.99
CA PHE A 1 6.15 -2.83 -8.81
C PHE A 1 4.72 -3.11 -9.24
N ALA A 2 4.01 -4.02 -8.57
CA ALA A 2 2.56 -4.15 -8.66
C ALA A 2 1.94 -3.51 -7.41
N LEU A 3 1.13 -2.47 -7.59
CA LEU A 3 0.52 -1.70 -6.50
C LEU A 3 -0.86 -2.30 -6.17
N HIS A 4 -1.13 -2.46 -4.88
CA HIS A 4 -2.37 -2.99 -4.34
C HIS A 4 -2.91 -2.04 -3.27
N MET A 5 -4.22 -1.80 -3.30
CA MET A 5 -4.97 -1.20 -2.21
C MET A 5 -6.02 -2.21 -1.78
N ASP A 6 -6.02 -2.57 -0.51
CA ASP A 6 -6.98 -3.53 0.06
C ASP A 6 -7.50 -3.04 1.40
N PHE A 7 -8.71 -3.50 1.75
CA PHE A 7 -9.43 -3.10 2.94
C PHE A 7 -9.90 -4.34 3.70
N PHE A 8 -9.68 -4.35 5.01
CA PHE A 8 -10.02 -5.50 5.84
C PHE A 8 -10.51 -5.07 7.21
N ASN A 9 -11.26 -5.96 7.86
CA ASN A 9 -11.69 -5.76 9.22
C ASN A 9 -10.56 -6.09 10.20
N SER A 10 -9.94 -5.06 10.79
CA SER A 10 -8.85 -5.23 11.76
C SER A 10 -9.27 -5.97 13.04
N ASN A 11 -10.57 -6.05 13.34
CA ASN A 11 -11.12 -6.77 14.49
C ASN A 11 -11.57 -8.21 14.14
N GLY A 12 -11.33 -8.65 12.90
CA GLY A 12 -11.75 -9.95 12.39
C GLY A 12 -13.19 -9.98 11.86
N ILE A 13 -13.52 -11.02 11.07
CA ILE A 13 -14.85 -11.20 10.50
C ILE A 13 -15.80 -11.71 11.57
N ARG A 14 -16.85 -10.94 11.90
CA ARG A 14 -17.93 -11.38 12.79
C ARG A 14 -19.27 -11.21 12.07
N ALA A 15 -20.10 -12.26 12.06
CA ALA A 15 -21.41 -12.28 11.40
C ALA A 15 -22.40 -11.19 11.88
N ARG A 16 -22.13 -10.54 13.01
CA ARG A 16 -22.99 -9.52 13.64
C ARG A 16 -22.21 -8.36 14.28
N GLY A 17 -20.96 -8.15 13.89
CA GLY A 17 -20.09 -7.12 14.47
C GLY A 17 -20.12 -5.80 13.70
N ASN A 18 -19.75 -4.69 14.36
CA ASN A 18 -19.56 -3.39 13.71
C ASN A 18 -18.54 -3.50 12.58
N HIS A 19 -18.90 -2.98 11.40
CA HIS A 19 -18.00 -2.86 10.27
C HIS A 19 -16.91 -1.85 10.61
N HIS A 20 -15.68 -2.33 10.82
CA HIS A 20 -14.50 -1.51 11.08
C HIS A 20 -13.46 -1.85 10.02
N SER A 21 -13.37 -1.04 8.98
CA SER A 21 -12.47 -1.27 7.86
C SER A 21 -11.23 -0.39 7.98
N VAL A 22 -10.07 -0.99 7.76
CA VAL A 22 -8.75 -0.33 7.68
C VAL A 22 -8.15 -0.72 6.35
N GLY A 23 -7.52 0.23 5.67
CA GLY A 23 -6.89 0.00 4.37
C GLY A 23 -5.37 -0.11 4.45
N VAL A 24 -4.79 -0.83 3.51
CA VAL A 24 -3.33 -0.86 3.27
C VAL A 24 -3.05 -0.58 1.81
N ILE A 25 -2.06 0.28 1.55
CA ILE A 25 -1.46 0.45 0.23
C ILE A 25 -0.13 -0.29 0.26
N SER A 26 0.02 -1.30 -0.58
CA SER A 26 1.21 -2.14 -0.62
C SER A 26 1.68 -2.37 -2.06
N ALA A 27 2.96 -2.68 -2.26
CA ALA A 27 3.49 -2.95 -3.57
C ALA A 27 4.46 -4.12 -3.60
N ALA A 28 4.23 -5.07 -4.51
CA ALA A 28 5.14 -6.19 -4.76
C ALA A 28 6.25 -5.78 -5.74
N ASN A 29 7.50 -6.11 -5.43
CA ASN A 29 8.62 -5.88 -6.33
C ASN A 29 8.60 -6.92 -7.47
N LEU A 30 8.26 -6.46 -8.68
CA LEU A 30 8.17 -7.33 -9.87
C LEU A 30 9.54 -7.80 -10.38
N ALA A 31 10.64 -7.25 -9.88
CA ALA A 31 11.99 -7.75 -10.18
C ALA A 31 12.33 -9.04 -9.40
N LEU A 32 11.61 -9.35 -8.32
CA LEU A 32 11.79 -10.59 -7.56
C LEU A 32 11.04 -11.75 -8.21
N THR A 33 11.43 -13.00 -7.92
CA THR A 33 10.69 -14.19 -8.38
C THR A 33 9.27 -14.23 -7.80
N THR A 34 8.37 -14.96 -8.45
CA THR A 34 6.98 -15.12 -7.98
C THR A 34 6.89 -15.75 -6.60
N ASP A 35 7.85 -16.61 -6.26
CA ASP A 35 7.90 -17.32 -4.97
C ASP A 35 8.19 -16.37 -3.81
N ASN A 36 8.95 -15.29 -4.06
CA ASN A 36 9.42 -14.40 -3.00
C ASN A 36 8.71 -13.04 -2.99
N ARG A 37 8.23 -12.54 -4.13
CA ARG A 37 7.75 -11.14 -4.25
C ARG A 37 6.54 -10.77 -3.35
N HIS A 38 5.85 -11.77 -2.80
CA HIS A 38 4.72 -11.60 -1.89
C HIS A 38 5.03 -11.99 -0.44
N LEU A 39 6.28 -12.36 -0.13
CA LEU A 39 6.69 -12.56 1.25
C LEU A 39 6.67 -11.21 1.98
N PRO A 40 6.24 -11.16 3.26
CA PRO A 40 6.09 -9.92 4.00
C PRO A 40 7.36 -9.04 4.02
N GLU A 41 8.54 -9.65 4.10
CA GLU A 41 9.84 -8.96 4.12
C GLU A 41 10.21 -8.28 2.79
N PHE A 42 9.56 -8.65 1.69
CA PHE A 42 9.83 -8.10 0.35
C PHE A 42 8.72 -7.18 -0.16
N MET A 43 7.67 -6.96 0.64
CA MET A 43 6.57 -6.07 0.33
C MET A 43 6.90 -4.64 0.74
N PHE A 44 6.69 -3.69 -0.17
CA PHE A 44 6.72 -2.27 0.17
C PHE A 44 5.36 -1.84 0.73
N ILE A 45 5.34 -1.19 1.89
CA ILE A 45 4.12 -0.61 2.47
C ILE A 45 4.14 0.90 2.21
N GLY A 46 3.26 1.35 1.31
CA GLY A 46 3.13 2.75 0.91
C GLY A 46 2.25 3.58 1.85
N GLY A 47 1.36 2.93 2.60
CA GLY A 47 0.51 3.64 3.57
C GLY A 47 -0.52 2.75 4.26
N ILE A 48 -1.07 3.26 5.35
CA ILE A 48 -2.20 2.70 6.08
C ILE A 48 -3.34 3.73 6.03
N ILE A 49 -4.52 3.30 5.60
CA ILE A 49 -5.72 4.14 5.55
C ILE A 49 -6.50 3.90 6.85
N PRO A 50 -6.68 4.92 7.70
CA PRO A 50 -7.36 4.75 8.97
C PRO A 50 -8.84 4.43 8.75
N GLY A 51 -9.38 3.59 9.63
CA GLY A 51 -10.82 3.32 9.69
C GLY A 51 -11.62 4.45 10.34
N PRO A 52 -12.91 4.23 10.63
CA PRO A 52 -13.59 2.92 10.67
C PRO A 52 -14.25 2.49 9.35
N LYS A 53 -14.23 3.34 8.32
CA LYS A 53 -14.94 3.10 7.07
C LYS A 53 -13.98 3.23 5.89
N GLU A 54 -14.23 2.45 4.85
CA GLU A 54 -13.54 2.56 3.58
C GLU A 54 -13.80 3.95 2.96
N PRO A 55 -12.76 4.58 2.40
CA PRO A 55 -12.93 5.78 1.60
C PRO A 55 -13.80 5.49 0.38
N ASP A 56 -14.51 6.50 -0.09
CA ASP A 56 -15.11 6.44 -1.43
C ASP A 56 -14.04 6.50 -2.53
N PHE A 57 -14.46 6.34 -3.78
CA PHE A 57 -13.57 6.29 -4.93
C PHE A 57 -12.71 7.56 -5.09
N GLU A 58 -13.27 8.74 -4.83
CA GLU A 58 -12.54 10.01 -4.94
C GLU A 58 -11.56 10.18 -3.77
N GLN A 59 -11.95 9.74 -2.59
CA GLN A 59 -11.10 9.73 -1.40
C GLN A 59 -9.90 8.79 -1.57
N CYS A 60 -10.03 7.65 -2.28
CA CYS A 60 -8.91 6.76 -2.58
C CYS A 60 -7.76 7.48 -3.30
N ASP A 61 -8.05 8.40 -4.21
CA ASP A 61 -7.02 9.15 -4.94
C ASP A 61 -6.14 9.99 -4.00
N HIS A 62 -6.73 10.56 -2.95
CA HIS A 62 -6.00 11.34 -1.95
C HIS A 62 -4.95 10.51 -1.20
N PHE A 63 -5.20 9.20 -1.04
CA PHE A 63 -4.26 8.28 -0.41
C PHE A 63 -3.23 7.71 -1.40
N LEU A 64 -3.64 7.45 -2.65
CA LEU A 64 -2.75 6.90 -3.68
C LEU A 64 -1.75 7.91 -4.22
N ARG A 65 -2.19 9.16 -4.41
CA ARG A 65 -1.37 10.24 -4.99
C ARG A 65 0.01 10.38 -4.35
N PRO A 66 0.19 10.49 -3.02
CA PRO A 66 1.52 10.63 -2.44
C PRO A 66 2.43 9.42 -2.72
N VAL A 67 1.88 8.21 -2.82
CA VAL A 67 2.66 6.99 -3.13
C VAL A 67 3.10 7.00 -4.61
N ILE A 68 2.20 7.39 -5.51
CA ILE A 68 2.49 7.50 -6.95
C ILE A 68 3.54 8.59 -7.20
N GLU A 69 3.40 9.75 -6.58
CA GLU A 69 4.36 10.86 -6.70
C GLU A 69 5.75 10.47 -6.20
N GLN A 70 5.84 9.69 -5.11
CA GLN A 70 7.11 9.12 -4.65
C GLN A 70 7.73 8.21 -5.71
N PHE A 71 6.96 7.30 -6.30
CA PHE A 71 7.45 6.44 -7.38
C PHE A 71 7.86 7.21 -8.62
N GLN A 72 7.12 8.25 -9.02
CA GLN A 72 7.48 9.10 -10.15
C GLN A 72 8.80 9.82 -9.91
N ARG A 73 8.99 10.39 -8.71
CA ARG A 73 10.22 11.10 -8.34
C ARG A 73 11.46 10.21 -8.40
N ILE A 74 11.35 8.95 -7.97
CA ILE A 74 12.47 8.00 -8.01
C ILE A 74 12.65 7.32 -9.37
N TRP A 75 11.69 7.42 -10.27
CA TRP A 75 11.75 6.81 -11.61
C TRP A 75 12.49 7.69 -12.61
N SER A 76 12.17 9.00 -12.67
CA SER A 76 12.75 9.91 -13.66
C SER A 76 12.88 11.33 -13.11
N PRO A 77 14.09 11.90 -13.02
CA PRO A 77 15.37 11.38 -13.55
C PRO A 77 15.99 10.24 -12.72
N GLY A 78 15.37 9.87 -11.60
CA GLY A 78 15.95 8.99 -10.60
C GLY A 78 16.43 9.75 -9.38
N ILE A 79 16.95 9.04 -8.37
CA ILE A 79 17.56 9.63 -7.17
C ILE A 79 18.99 9.15 -6.98
N GLN A 80 19.86 10.05 -6.57
CA GLN A 80 21.21 9.71 -6.10
C GLN A 80 21.22 9.74 -4.57
N LEU A 81 21.47 8.60 -3.94
CA LEU A 81 21.60 8.48 -2.50
C LEU A 81 23.08 8.49 -2.13
N SER A 82 23.50 9.39 -1.24
CA SER A 82 24.88 9.42 -0.73
C SER A 82 25.15 8.29 0.27
N ARG A 83 24.11 7.76 0.89
CA ARG A 83 24.13 6.64 1.84
C ARG A 83 22.73 6.01 1.89
N THR A 84 22.67 4.70 2.10
CA THR A 84 21.45 3.98 2.51
C THR A 84 21.48 3.78 4.03
N ALA A 85 20.30 3.75 4.67
CA ALA A 85 20.16 3.58 6.11
C ALA A 85 20.89 2.33 6.64
#